data_AF-A0A1Q4D8M1-F1
#
_entry.id   AF-A0A1Q4D8M1-F1
#
_cell.length_a   1.000
_cell.length_b   1.000
_cell.length_c   1.000
_cell.angle_alpha   90.00
_cell.angle_beta   90.00
_cell.angle_gamma   90.00
#
_symmetry.space_group_name_H-M   'P 1'
#
loop_
_entity.id
_entity.type
_entity.pdbx_description
1 polymer ?
#
loop_
_entity_poly.entity_id
_entity_poly.type
_entity_poly.pdbx_seq_one_letter_code
_entity_poly.pdbx_strand_id
1 'polypeptide(L)'
;MAVAVLTGVGWVVQIVVYPAFALVGGAEWAAYHRRHGSAIAVVVLLPWLVQGVSTAALLLEDLTPASVALAVLALATVVLTVAAAVPAHGLLSATQDPGTLRCLLRANLLRTLCWTASTLLAALTL
;
A
#
# COMPACT_ATOMS: atom_id res chain seq x y z
N MET A 1 0.05 11.50 10.68
CA MET A 1 -0.59 10.30 11.29
C MET A 1 -1.00 9.24 10.27
N ALA A 2 -1.79 9.56 9.22
CA ALA A 2 -2.27 8.56 8.25
C ALA A 2 -1.15 7.77 7.54
N VAL A 3 -0.09 8.45 7.10
CA VAL A 3 1.09 7.80 6.48
C VAL A 3 1.78 6.81 7.42
N ALA A 4 1.84 7.09 8.72
CA ALA A 4 2.45 6.21 9.71
C ALA A 4 1.62 4.93 9.93
N VAL A 5 0.28 5.04 9.88
CA VAL A 5 -0.62 3.88 9.91
C VAL A 5 -0.38 3.00 8.68
N LEU A 6 -0.30 3.59 7.49
CA LEU A 6 -0.03 2.86 6.25
C LEU A 6 1.37 2.23 6.25
N THR A 7 2.38 2.89 6.82
CA THR A 7 3.71 2.31 7.04
C THR A 7 3.63 1.04 7.89
N GLY A 8 2.96 1.10 9.04
CA GLY A 8 2.79 -0.05 9.93
C GLY A 8 2.07 -1.21 9.26
N VAL A 9 0.91 -0.92 8.63
CA VAL A 9 0.14 -1.92 7.88
C VAL A 9 0.97 -2.52 6.73
N GLY A 10 1.69 -1.68 5.98
CA GLY A 10 2.53 -2.11 4.86
C GLY A 10 3.61 -3.10 5.28
N TRP A 11 4.29 -2.84 6.40
CA TRP A 11 5.29 -3.76 6.94
C TRP A 11 4.70 -5.05 7.50
N VAL A 12 3.57 -4.99 8.21
CA VAL A 12 2.84 -6.19 8.66
C VAL A 12 2.44 -7.04 7.46
N VAL A 13 1.91 -6.43 6.41
CA VAL A 13 1.56 -7.14 5.18
C VAL A 13 2.79 -7.74 4.53
N GLN A 14 3.88 -6.98 4.42
CA GLN A 14 5.10 -7.39 3.73
C GLN A 14 5.82 -8.56 4.43
N ILE A 15 5.90 -8.53 5.75
CA ILE A 15 6.72 -9.44 6.56
C ILE A 15 5.91 -10.63 7.09
N VAL A 16 4.63 -10.42 7.39
CA VAL A 16 3.80 -11.44 8.04
C VAL A 16 2.78 -12.01 7.07
N VAL A 17 1.96 -11.15 6.46
CA VAL A 17 0.79 -11.62 5.69
C VAL A 17 1.19 -12.26 4.37
N TYR A 18 2.03 -11.61 3.58
CA TYR A 18 2.44 -12.14 2.27
C TYR A 18 3.28 -13.41 2.35
N PRO A 19 4.24 -13.57 3.27
CA PRO A 19 4.91 -14.85 3.45
C PRO A 19 3.96 -15.98 3.84
N ALA A 20 2.93 -15.69 4.64
CA ALA A 20 1.91 -16.68 5.02
C ALA A 20 1.08 -17.20 3.83
N PHE A 21 1.05 -16.49 2.69
CA PHE A 21 0.39 -16.97 1.48
C PHE A 21 1.01 -18.28 0.95
N ALA A 22 2.28 -18.54 1.22
CA ALA A 22 2.93 -19.80 0.85
C ALA A 22 2.41 -21.01 1.63
N LEU A 23 1.69 -20.79 2.73
CA LEU A 23 1.09 -21.83 3.57
C LEU A 23 -0.34 -22.18 3.13
N VAL A 24 -0.90 -21.46 2.17
CA VAL A 24 -2.26 -21.67 1.66
C VAL A 24 -2.23 -22.68 0.52
N GLY A 25 -3.00 -23.76 0.66
CA GLY A 25 -3.16 -24.76 -0.37
C GLY A 25 -3.89 -24.22 -1.62
N GLY A 26 -3.63 -24.85 -2.77
CA GLY A 26 -4.20 -24.40 -4.04
C GLY A 26 -5.73 -24.51 -4.09
N ALA A 27 -6.33 -25.46 -3.36
CA ALA A 27 -7.78 -25.62 -3.29
C ALA A 27 -8.45 -24.48 -2.50
N GLU A 28 -7.78 -23.96 -1.47
CA GLU A 28 -8.26 -22.91 -0.59
C GLU A 28 -7.96 -21.51 -1.14
N TRP A 29 -6.96 -21.39 -2.02
CA TRP A 29 -6.40 -20.13 -2.50
C TRP A 29 -7.44 -19.10 -2.93
N ALA A 30 -8.32 -19.46 -3.86
CA ALA A 30 -9.25 -18.49 -4.45
C ALA A 30 -10.23 -17.92 -3.40
N ALA A 31 -10.74 -18.77 -2.50
CA ALA A 31 -11.61 -18.34 -1.41
C ALA A 31 -10.84 -17.46 -0.39
N TYR A 32 -9.65 -17.90 0.00
CA TYR A 32 -8.76 -17.18 0.90
C TYR A 32 -8.39 -15.79 0.34
N HIS A 33 -7.91 -15.72 -0.90
CA HIS A 33 -7.39 -14.49 -1.48
C HIS A 33 -8.51 -13.45 -1.70
N ARG A 34 -9.71 -13.87 -2.11
CA ARG A 34 -10.88 -12.96 -2.19
C ARG A 34 -11.26 -12.40 -0.82
N ARG A 35 -11.26 -13.25 0.21
CA ARG A 35 -11.57 -12.82 1.59
C ARG A 35 -10.50 -11.89 2.13
N HIS A 36 -9.23 -12.19 1.89
CA HIS A 36 -8.09 -11.36 2.24
C HIS A 36 -8.17 -10.00 1.53
N GLY A 37 -8.35 -9.97 0.21
CA GLY A 37 -8.41 -8.76 -0.61
C GLY A 37 -9.53 -7.81 -0.18
N SER A 38 -10.73 -8.33 0.08
CA SER A 38 -11.84 -7.52 0.62
C SER A 38 -11.58 -7.01 2.03
N ALA A 39 -10.98 -7.81 2.91
CA ALA A 39 -10.66 -7.39 4.28
C ALA A 39 -9.57 -6.30 4.31
N ILE A 40 -8.47 -6.50 3.57
CA ILE A 40 -7.36 -5.56 3.60
C ILE A 40 -7.72 -4.22 2.94
N ALA A 41 -8.61 -4.23 1.94
CA ALA A 41 -9.14 -3.01 1.34
C ALA A 41 -9.82 -2.11 2.38
N VAL A 42 -10.62 -2.67 3.30
CA VAL A 42 -11.26 -1.90 4.39
C VAL A 42 -10.22 -1.25 5.30
N VAL A 43 -9.17 -1.99 5.67
CA VAL A 43 -8.10 -1.50 6.56
C VAL A 43 -7.29 -0.38 5.92
N VAL A 44 -7.01 -0.48 4.62
CA VAL A 44 -6.12 0.46 3.91
C VAL A 44 -6.86 1.67 3.35
N LEU A 45 -8.13 1.54 2.96
CA LEU A 45 -8.85 2.57 2.20
C LEU A 45 -8.94 3.90 2.95
N LEU A 46 -9.39 3.89 4.21
CA LEU A 46 -9.57 5.13 4.96
C LEU A 46 -8.24 5.86 5.21
N PRO A 47 -7.18 5.23 5.75
CA PRO A 47 -5.89 5.90 5.90
C PRO A 47 -5.31 6.39 4.57
N TRP A 48 -5.51 5.64 3.48
CA TRP A 48 -5.05 6.02 2.14
C TRP A 48 -5.78 7.25 1.58
N LEU A 49 -7.10 7.35 1.78
CA LEU A 49 -7.88 8.54 1.42
C LEU A 49 -7.46 9.75 2.27
N VAL A 50 -7.30 9.57 3.58
CA VAL A 50 -6.85 10.64 4.49
C VAL A 50 -5.47 11.14 4.09
N GLN A 51 -4.54 10.25 3.72
CA GLN A 51 -3.25 10.64 3.15
C GLN A 51 -3.47 11.56 1.93
N GLY A 52 -4.23 11.12 0.92
CA GLY A 52 -4.45 11.90 -0.30
C GLY A 52 -5.04 13.29 -0.05
N VAL A 53 -6.08 13.37 0.79
CA VAL A 53 -6.73 14.66 1.14
C VAL A 53 -5.77 15.56 1.92
N SER A 54 -5.06 15.01 2.92
CA SER A 54 -4.11 15.78 3.73
C SER A 54 -2.93 16.31 2.90
N THR A 55 -2.40 15.51 1.98
CA THR A 55 -1.35 15.95 1.04
C THR A 55 -1.85 17.05 0.10
N ALA A 56 -3.08 16.93 -0.43
CA ALA A 56 -3.66 17.97 -1.27
C ALA A 56 -3.88 19.29 -0.49
N ALA A 57 -4.40 19.21 0.73
CA ALA A 57 -4.56 20.37 1.60
C ALA A 57 -3.21 21.05 1.89
N LEU A 58 -2.17 20.28 2.20
CA LEU A 58 -0.83 20.80 2.48
C LEU A 58 -0.24 21.56 1.28
N LEU A 59 -0.44 21.07 0.05
CA LEU A 59 0.02 21.74 -1.16
C LEU A 59 -0.73 23.05 -1.45
N LEU A 60 -1.99 23.15 -1.03
CA LEU A 60 -2.80 24.35 -1.20
C LEU A 60 -2.49 25.42 -0.14
N GLU A 61 -2.11 24.99 1.06
CA GLU A 61 -1.74 25.88 2.16
C GLU A 61 -0.34 26.47 1.95
N ASP A 62 0.67 25.63 1.73
CA ASP A 62 2.05 26.09 1.58
C ASP A 62 2.88 25.18 0.64
N LEU A 63 3.40 25.79 -0.42
CA LEU A 63 4.25 25.10 -1.40
C LEU A 63 5.72 25.17 -0.96
N THR A 64 6.15 24.18 -0.20
CA THR A 64 7.52 24.03 0.28
C THR A 64 8.20 22.81 -0.38
N PRO A 65 9.54 22.71 -0.36
CA PRO A 65 10.22 21.50 -0.82
C PRO A 65 9.74 20.23 -0.09
N ALA A 66 9.39 20.33 1.20
CA ALA A 66 8.86 19.22 1.97
C ALA A 66 7.45 18.81 1.52
N SER A 67 6.53 19.77 1.31
CA SER A 67 5.17 19.45 0.84
C SER A 67 5.17 18.85 -0.56
N VAL A 68 6.04 19.33 -1.46
CA VAL A 68 6.25 18.74 -2.80
C VAL A 68 6.80 17.32 -2.70
N ALA A 69 7.81 17.07 -1.84
CA ALA A 69 8.38 15.74 -1.67
C ALA A 69 7.36 14.74 -1.10
N LEU A 70 6.55 15.14 -0.11
CA LEU A 70 5.44 14.35 0.42
C LEU A 70 4.41 14.04 -0.68
N ALA A 71 4.11 15.00 -1.55
CA ALA A 71 3.19 14.80 -2.67
C ALA A 71 3.72 13.82 -3.72
N VAL A 72 5.01 13.88 -4.06
CA VAL A 72 5.64 12.94 -4.98
C VAL A 72 5.60 11.51 -4.41
N LEU A 73 5.93 11.34 -3.12
CA LEU A 73 5.85 10.05 -2.45
C LEU A 73 4.40 9.53 -2.40
N ALA A 74 3.44 10.39 -2.09
CA ALA A 74 2.02 10.03 -2.11
C ALA A 74 1.58 9.58 -3.50
N LEU A 75 1.93 10.33 -4.55
CA LEU A 75 1.62 9.98 -5.93
C LEU A 75 2.24 8.63 -6.34
N ALA A 76 3.50 8.38 -5.97
CA ALA A 76 4.14 7.09 -6.20
C ALA A 76 3.33 5.94 -5.56
N THR A 77 2.84 6.13 -4.33
CA THR A 77 2.01 5.11 -3.66
C THR A 77 0.67 4.90 -4.36
N VAL A 78 0.05 5.96 -4.91
CA VAL A 78 -1.20 5.88 -5.69
C VAL A 78 -0.97 5.08 -6.97
N VAL A 79 0.07 5.43 -7.74
CA VAL A 79 0.42 4.74 -8.98
C VAL A 79 0.70 3.26 -8.72
N LEU A 80 1.52 2.94 -7.73
CA LEU A 80 1.81 1.54 -7.35
C LEU A 80 0.55 0.78 -6.88
N THR A 81 -0.40 1.48 -6.26
CA THR A 81 -1.68 0.88 -5.85
C THR A 81 -2.55 0.55 -7.05
N VAL A 82 -2.83 1.53 -7.90
CA VAL A 82 -3.79 1.42 -9.01
C VAL A 82 -3.22 0.61 -10.17
N ALA A 83 -1.95 0.80 -10.51
CA ALA A 83 -1.33 0.17 -11.68
C ALA A 83 -0.75 -1.22 -11.40
N ALA A 84 -0.44 -1.56 -10.14
CA ALA A 84 0.18 -2.84 -9.81
C ALA A 84 -0.60 -3.65 -8.76
N ALA A 85 -0.83 -3.11 -7.57
CA ALA A 85 -1.42 -3.88 -6.47
C ALA A 85 -2.88 -4.30 -6.74
N VAL A 86 -3.72 -3.38 -7.23
CA VAL A 86 -5.13 -3.66 -7.53
C VAL A 86 -5.28 -4.71 -8.64
N PRO A 87 -4.63 -4.57 -9.81
CA PRO A 87 -4.67 -5.61 -10.84
C PRO A 87 -4.12 -6.96 -10.37
N ALA A 88 -3.02 -6.96 -9.61
CA ALA A 88 -2.43 -8.18 -9.09
C ALA A 88 -3.36 -8.92 -8.14
N HIS A 89 -4.05 -8.23 -7.21
CA HIS A 89 -5.07 -8.85 -6.37
C HIS A 89 -6.27 -9.39 -7.18
N GLY A 90 -6.66 -8.70 -8.25
CA GLY A 90 -7.71 -9.16 -9.16
C GLY A 90 -7.35 -10.49 -9.83
N LEU A 91 -6.15 -10.59 -10.40
CA LEU A 91 -5.63 -11.81 -11.01
C LEU A 91 -5.46 -12.94 -9.98
N LEU A 92 -4.89 -12.62 -8.81
CA LEU A 92 -4.67 -13.58 -7.73
C LEU A 92 -5.97 -14.06 -7.08
N SER A 93 -7.09 -13.39 -7.28
CA SER A 93 -8.40 -13.85 -6.80
C SER A 93 -8.91 -15.09 -7.53
N ALA A 94 -8.35 -15.40 -8.71
CA ALA A 94 -8.69 -16.56 -9.53
C ALA A 94 -7.58 -17.62 -9.54
N THR A 95 -6.31 -17.22 -9.60
CA THR A 95 -5.17 -18.15 -9.74
C THR A 95 -4.04 -17.82 -8.79
N GLN A 96 -3.33 -18.82 -8.28
CA GLN A 96 -2.13 -18.64 -7.46
C GLN A 96 -0.88 -18.49 -8.34
N ASP A 97 -0.91 -17.52 -9.27
CA ASP A 97 0.21 -17.31 -10.19
C ASP A 97 1.45 -16.72 -9.48
N PRO A 98 2.61 -17.43 -9.46
CA PRO A 98 3.80 -16.95 -8.79
C PRO A 98 4.36 -15.64 -9.38
N GLY A 99 4.16 -15.40 -10.67
CA GLY A 99 4.59 -14.16 -11.34
C GLY A 99 3.85 -12.94 -10.79
N THR A 100 2.52 -13.04 -10.75
CA THR A 100 1.62 -12.04 -10.21
C THR A 100 1.85 -11.82 -8.72
N LEU A 101 2.10 -12.90 -7.96
CA LEU A 101 2.45 -12.79 -6.55
C LEU A 101 3.75 -11.99 -6.36
N ARG A 102 4.82 -12.29 -7.11
CA ARG A 102 6.06 -11.50 -7.05
C ARG A 102 5.84 -10.03 -7.39
N CYS A 103 4.98 -9.72 -8.36
CA CYS A 103 4.58 -8.35 -8.69
C CYS A 103 3.93 -7.66 -7.48
N LEU A 104 2.96 -8.32 -6.84
CA LEU A 104 2.27 -7.80 -5.65
C LEU A 104 3.22 -7.51 -4.49
N LEU A 105 4.12 -8.45 -4.20
CA LEU A 105 5.13 -8.33 -3.14
C LEU A 105 6.05 -7.13 -3.39
N ARG A 106 6.52 -6.94 -4.63
CA ARG A 106 7.37 -5.80 -5.00
C ARG A 106 6.61 -4.47 -4.90
N ALA A 107 5.38 -4.43 -5.42
CA ALA A 107 4.54 -3.23 -5.35
C ALA A 107 4.27 -2.80 -3.91
N ASN A 108 3.96 -3.75 -3.02
CA ASN A 108 3.76 -3.45 -1.60
C ASN A 108 5.04 -3.00 -0.90
N LEU A 109 6.19 -3.62 -1.19
CA LEU A 109 7.47 -3.20 -0.62
C LEU A 109 7.78 -1.76 -1.01
N LEU A 110 7.66 -1.41 -2.29
CA LEU A 110 7.89 -0.04 -2.77
C LEU A 110 6.93 0.96 -2.11
N ARG A 111 5.63 0.64 -2.01
CA ARG A 111 4.65 1.48 -1.29
C ARG A 111 5.02 1.66 0.17
N THR A 112 5.42 0.59 0.84
CA THR A 112 5.80 0.59 2.25
C THR A 112 7.03 1.45 2.49
N LEU A 113 8.03 1.40 1.59
CA LEU A 113 9.19 2.28 1.62
C LEU A 113 8.81 3.74 1.40
N CYS A 114 7.93 4.04 0.42
CA CYS A 114 7.42 5.40 0.20
C CYS A 114 6.67 5.94 1.43
N TRP A 115 5.82 5.14 2.06
CA TRP A 115 5.13 5.54 3.29
C TRP A 115 6.09 5.71 4.47
N THR A 116 7.11 4.85 4.59
CA THR A 116 8.16 4.98 5.61
C THR A 116 8.91 6.30 5.44
N ALA A 117 9.35 6.62 4.21
CA ALA A 117 9.98 7.88 3.89
C ALA A 117 9.05 9.08 4.15
N SER A 118 7.77 8.97 3.78
CA SER A 118 6.77 10.01 4.04
C SER A 118 6.56 10.24 5.53
N THR A 119 6.55 9.18 6.33
CA THR A 119 6.41 9.25 7.79
C THR A 119 7.59 9.95 8.43
N LEU A 120 8.82 9.59 8.03
CA LEU A 120 10.03 10.23 8.51
C LEU A 120 10.09 11.71 8.10
N LEU A 121 9.82 12.01 6.83
CA LEU A 121 9.81 13.38 6.33
C LEU A 121 8.78 14.23 7.06
N ALA A 122 7.53 13.76 7.15
CA ALA A 122 6.48 14.46 7.87
C ALA A 122 6.84 14.71 9.34
N ALA A 123 7.46 13.73 10.03
CA ALA A 123 7.88 13.90 11.42
C ALA A 123 9.03 14.90 11.61
N LEU A 124 9.79 15.21 10.56
CA LEU A 124 10.93 16.13 10.61
C LEU A 124 10.58 17.55 10.14
N THR A 125 9.49 17.71 9.38
CA THR A 125 9.17 18.98 8.69
C THR A 125 7.81 19.56 9.03
N LEU A 126 6.94 18.80 9.69
CA LEU A 126 5.60 19.23 10.14
C LEU A 126 5.52 19.12 11.67
#